data_AF-A0A2X3F5K0-F1
#
_entry.id   AF-A0A2X3F5K0-F1
#
_cell.length_a   1.000
_cell.length_b   1.000
_cell.length_c   1.000
_cell.angle_alpha   90.00
_cell.angle_beta   90.00
_cell.angle_gamma   90.00
#
_symmetry.space_group_name_H-M   'P 1'
#
loop_
_entity.id
_entity.type
_entity.pdbx_description
1 polymer ?
#
loop_
_entity_poly.entity_id
_entity_poly.type
_entity_poly.pdbx_seq_one_letter_code
_entity_poly.pdbx_strand_id
1 'polypeptide(L)'
;MKRPTRIGPAMMFNNIKGYPHSRILVGMHASRQRAALLLGCEASQLALEVGKAVKKPVAPVVVPASSAPCQEQIFLADDPDFDLRTLLPAPTNTPIDAGPFFCLGLALASDPDDASLTDVTIHRLCVQGRDELSMFLAAGRHIEVFRQKAEAAGKPLPITINMGLDPAIYIGRLLRSPYHAVRL
;
A
#
# COMPACT_ATOMS: atom_id res chain seq x y z
N MET A 1 -29.66 2.46 3.68
CA MET A 1 -28.98 2.78 4.96
C MET A 1 -28.16 4.05 4.80
N LYS A 2 -28.29 5.03 5.71
CA LYS A 2 -27.32 6.15 5.77
C LYS A 2 -25.98 5.58 6.26
N ARG A 3 -24.86 5.95 5.61
CA ARG A 3 -23.54 5.60 6.12
C ARG A 3 -23.36 6.25 7.50
N PRO A 4 -22.89 5.52 8.53
CA PRO A 4 -22.72 6.09 9.87
C PRO A 4 -21.61 7.16 9.93
N THR A 5 -20.77 7.23 8.89
CA THR A 5 -19.64 8.16 8.81
C THR A 5 -19.94 9.36 7.91
N ARG A 6 -19.49 10.54 8.33
CA ARG A 6 -19.46 11.78 7.53
C ARG A 6 -18.04 12.08 7.05
N ILE A 7 -17.91 12.85 5.97
CA ILE A 7 -16.62 13.41 5.56
C ILE A 7 -16.14 14.38 6.65
N GLY A 8 -14.85 14.32 6.99
CA GLY A 8 -14.22 15.13 8.02
C GLY A 8 -12.72 15.30 7.79
N PRO A 9 -11.97 15.78 8.80
CA PRO A 9 -10.52 15.86 8.72
C PRO A 9 -9.88 14.48 8.59
N ALA A 10 -8.67 14.41 8.03
CA ALA A 10 -7.79 13.26 8.27
C ALA A 10 -7.42 13.26 9.75
N MET A 11 -7.27 12.08 10.35
CA MET A 11 -7.12 11.96 11.80
C MET A 11 -5.89 11.13 12.15
N MET A 12 -5.06 11.69 13.03
CA MET A 12 -3.92 11.01 13.63
C MET A 12 -4.28 10.62 15.06
N PHE A 13 -4.16 9.33 15.37
CA PHE A 13 -4.25 8.79 16.72
C PHE A 13 -2.82 8.62 17.25
N ASN A 14 -2.39 9.51 18.15
CA ASN A 14 -1.03 9.54 18.67
C ASN A 14 -0.80 8.61 19.88
N ASN A 15 -1.86 8.10 20.49
CA ASN A 15 -1.77 7.20 21.64
C ASN A 15 -2.54 5.92 21.34
N ILE A 16 -1.80 4.85 21.04
CA ILE A 16 -2.34 3.55 20.69
C ILE A 16 -2.16 2.62 21.88
N LYS A 17 -3.26 2.11 22.43
CA LYS A 17 -3.22 1.16 23.55
C LYS A 17 -2.43 -0.08 23.15
N GLY A 18 -1.43 -0.45 23.95
CA GLY A 18 -0.52 -1.57 23.66
C GLY A 18 0.68 -1.22 22.78
N TYR A 19 0.74 -0.01 22.20
CA TYR A 19 1.81 0.42 21.29
C TYR A 19 2.26 1.85 21.62
N PRO A 20 3.08 2.04 22.67
CA PRO A 20 3.38 3.36 23.26
C PRO A 20 4.17 4.31 22.34
N HIS A 21 4.80 3.80 21.29
CA HIS A 21 5.58 4.60 20.33
C HIS A 21 4.95 4.67 18.94
N SER A 22 3.75 4.11 18.78
CA SER A 22 3.07 4.06 17.49
C SER A 22 2.01 5.15 17.39
N ARG A 23 1.80 5.62 16.15
CA ARG A 23 0.72 6.54 15.78
C ARG A 23 0.05 6.04 14.52
N ILE A 24 -1.27 6.17 14.44
CA ILE A 24 -2.07 5.67 13.31
C ILE A 24 -2.78 6.82 12.62
N LEU A 25 -2.53 6.96 11.32
CA LEU A 25 -3.20 7.93 10.46
C LEU A 25 -4.32 7.27 9.67
N VAL A 26 -5.51 7.87 9.72
CA VAL A 26 -6.67 7.43 8.92
C VAL A 26 -7.29 8.60 8.16
N GLY A 27 -8.01 8.27 7.10
CA GLY A 27 -8.86 9.24 6.39
C GLY A 27 -8.12 10.22 5.49
N MET A 28 -6.83 10.04 5.21
CA MET A 28 -6.05 10.95 4.34
C MET A 28 -6.74 11.17 2.98
N HIS A 29 -7.23 10.12 2.34
CA HIS A 29 -7.92 10.16 1.05
C HIS A 29 -9.46 10.29 1.16
N ALA A 30 -10.02 10.41 2.36
CA ALA A 30 -11.47 10.32 2.62
C ALA A 30 -12.29 11.60 2.30
N SER A 31 -11.71 12.53 1.52
CA SER A 31 -12.40 13.73 1.03
C SER A 31 -11.86 14.07 -0.35
N ARG A 32 -12.78 14.33 -1.30
CA ARG A 32 -12.40 14.77 -2.65
C ARG A 32 -11.72 16.15 -2.62
N GLN A 33 -12.24 17.07 -1.81
CA GLN A 33 -11.64 18.39 -1.63
C GLN A 33 -10.21 18.28 -1.10
N ARG A 34 -9.99 17.42 -0.09
CA ARG A 34 -8.63 17.17 0.43
C ARG A 34 -7.71 16.53 -0.60
N ALA A 35 -8.18 15.52 -1.33
CA ALA A 35 -7.38 14.89 -2.38
C ALA A 35 -6.97 15.89 -3.47
N ALA A 36 -7.89 16.76 -3.89
CA ALA A 36 -7.61 17.80 -4.88
C ALA A 36 -6.61 18.86 -4.36
N LEU A 37 -6.78 19.30 -3.11
CA LEU A 37 -5.83 20.20 -2.45
C LEU A 37 -4.42 19.59 -2.40
N LEU A 38 -4.30 18.32 -2.01
CA LEU A 38 -3.02 17.60 -1.93
C LEU A 38 -2.35 17.44 -3.31
N LEU A 39 -3.13 17.44 -4.39
CA LEU A 39 -2.63 17.36 -5.77
C LEU A 39 -2.52 18.72 -6.46
N GLY A 40 -2.75 19.82 -5.73
CA GLY A 40 -2.61 21.18 -6.26
C GLY A 40 -3.63 21.54 -7.35
N CYS A 41 -4.84 20.97 -7.31
CA CYS A 41 -5.89 21.26 -8.29
C CYS A 41 -7.26 21.50 -7.64
N GLU A 42 -8.18 22.04 -8.43
CA GLU A 42 -9.59 22.18 -8.02
C GLU A 42 -10.29 20.81 -7.93
N ALA A 43 -11.18 20.65 -6.96
CA ALA A 43 -11.91 19.39 -6.75
C ALA A 43 -12.78 18.99 -7.95
N SER A 44 -13.29 19.95 -8.71
CA SER A 44 -14.01 19.72 -9.95
C SER A 44 -13.10 19.17 -11.06
N GLN A 45 -11.83 19.56 -11.08
CA GLN A 45 -10.85 19.20 -12.11
C GLN A 45 -10.00 17.96 -11.78
N LEU A 46 -10.09 17.45 -10.56
CA LEU A 46 -9.25 16.32 -10.08
C LEU A 46 -9.15 15.14 -11.06
N ALA A 47 -10.27 14.69 -11.64
CA ALA A 47 -10.24 13.56 -12.58
C ALA A 47 -9.51 13.91 -13.89
N LEU A 48 -9.65 15.15 -14.36
CA LEU A 48 -8.99 15.64 -15.57
C LEU A 48 -7.48 15.74 -15.35
N GLU A 49 -7.04 16.31 -14.24
CA GLU A 49 -5.61 16.47 -13.93
C GLU A 49 -4.90 15.14 -13.74
N VAL A 50 -5.49 14.20 -12.97
CA VAL A 50 -4.96 12.85 -12.85
C VAL A 50 -4.92 12.14 -14.21
N GLY A 51 -5.95 12.34 -15.05
CA GLY A 51 -5.99 11.81 -16.41
C GLY A 51 -4.90 12.37 -17.33
N LYS A 52 -4.49 13.63 -17.17
CA LYS A 52 -3.36 14.23 -17.89
C LYS A 52 -2.03 13.62 -17.41
N ALA A 53 -1.85 13.46 -16.10
CA ALA A 53 -0.64 12.89 -15.52
C ALA A 53 -0.40 11.44 -16.00
N VAL A 54 -1.44 10.61 -16.05
CA VAL A 54 -1.34 9.23 -16.54
C VAL A 54 -0.89 9.13 -18.00
N LYS A 55 -1.17 10.14 -18.84
CA LYS A 55 -0.73 10.14 -20.25
C LYS A 55 0.73 10.52 -20.42
N LYS A 56 1.36 11.12 -19.41
CA LYS A 56 2.75 11.57 -19.40
C LYS A 56 3.43 11.12 -18.11
N PRO A 57 3.57 9.80 -17.89
CA PRO A 57 4.19 9.30 -16.68
C PRO A 57 5.67 9.69 -16.64
N VAL A 58 6.18 9.93 -15.44
CA VAL A 58 7.61 10.08 -15.17
C VAL A 58 8.08 8.78 -14.54
N ALA A 59 9.12 8.16 -15.11
CA ALA A 59 9.63 6.90 -14.58
C ALA A 59 10.26 7.11 -13.19
N PRO A 60 10.10 6.15 -12.27
CA PRO A 60 10.77 6.17 -10.98
C PRO A 60 12.29 6.05 -11.16
N VAL A 61 13.05 6.56 -10.20
CA VAL A 61 14.51 6.42 -10.15
C VAL A 61 14.92 5.65 -8.90
N VAL A 62 15.94 4.81 -9.04
CA VAL A 62 16.54 4.11 -7.91
C VAL A 62 17.51 5.05 -7.20
N VAL A 63 17.45 5.09 -5.87
CA VAL A 63 18.32 5.89 -5.01
C VAL A 63 19.11 4.99 -4.06
N PRO A 64 20.30 5.40 -3.59
CA PRO A 64 21.04 4.64 -2.59
C PRO A 64 20.30 4.61 -1.25
N ALA A 65 20.58 3.60 -0.43
CA ALA A 65 20.00 3.44 0.91
C ALA A 65 20.22 4.65 1.83
N SER A 66 21.34 5.36 1.67
CA SER A 66 21.64 6.60 2.41
C SER A 66 20.65 7.73 2.14
N SER A 67 19.85 7.63 1.07
CA SER A 67 18.80 8.58 0.70
C SER A 67 17.38 8.02 0.90
N ALA A 68 17.23 6.90 1.62
CA ALA A 68 15.96 6.22 1.83
C ALA A 68 15.52 6.26 3.31
N PRO A 69 14.73 7.28 3.73
CA PRO A 69 14.26 7.39 5.12
C PRO A 69 13.45 6.18 5.61
N CYS A 70 12.84 5.42 4.70
CA CYS A 70 12.13 4.19 5.05
C CYS A 70 13.03 3.08 5.60
N GLN A 71 14.36 3.23 5.52
CA GLN A 71 15.36 2.26 6.00
C GLN A 71 16.10 2.74 7.27
N GLU A 72 15.62 3.79 7.94
CA GLU A 72 16.21 4.28 9.21
C GLU A 72 16.16 3.25 10.34
N GLN A 73 15.15 2.36 10.31
CA GLN A 73 15.02 1.24 11.25
C GLN A 73 14.77 -0.05 10.46
N ILE A 74 15.55 -1.09 10.77
CA ILE A 74 15.48 -2.39 10.10
C ILE A 74 15.23 -3.45 11.17
N PHE A 75 14.15 -4.22 10.99
CA PHE A 75 13.78 -5.35 11.84
C PHE A 75 13.75 -6.59 10.96
N LEU A 76 14.58 -7.59 11.27
CA LEU A 76 14.67 -8.84 10.51
C LEU A 76 13.80 -9.91 11.16
N ALA A 77 13.08 -10.70 10.34
CA ALA A 77 12.11 -11.68 10.84
C ALA A 77 12.75 -12.96 11.40
N ASP A 78 14.02 -13.19 11.11
CA ASP A 78 14.83 -14.29 11.64
C ASP A 78 15.33 -14.03 13.06
N ASP A 79 15.22 -12.79 13.56
CA ASP A 79 15.38 -12.48 14.98
C ASP A 79 14.31 -13.24 15.79
N PRO A 80 14.68 -14.01 16.82
CA PRO A 80 13.72 -14.79 17.62
C PRO A 80 12.69 -13.91 18.35
N ASP A 81 13.05 -12.67 18.69
CA ASP A 81 12.19 -11.72 19.39
C ASP A 81 11.31 -10.90 18.43
N PHE A 82 11.49 -11.06 17.11
CA PHE A 82 10.62 -10.42 16.12
C PHE A 82 9.18 -10.90 16.25
N ASP A 83 8.24 -9.96 16.29
CA ASP A 83 6.83 -10.23 16.17
C ASP A 83 6.12 -9.03 15.53
N LEU A 84 5.64 -9.21 14.30
CA LEU A 84 4.89 -8.20 13.55
C LEU A 84 3.70 -7.67 14.36
N ARG A 85 3.06 -8.52 15.18
CA ARG A 85 1.90 -8.17 15.98
C ARG A 85 2.24 -7.20 17.10
N THR A 86 3.46 -7.21 17.62
CA THR A 86 3.91 -6.25 18.65
C THR A 86 4.59 -5.05 18.03
N LEU A 87 5.18 -5.20 16.84
CA LEU A 87 5.89 -4.13 16.13
C LEU A 87 4.95 -3.08 15.53
N LEU A 88 3.87 -3.49 14.85
CA LEU A 88 2.97 -2.58 14.13
C LEU A 88 1.51 -2.77 14.56
N PRO A 89 0.80 -1.69 14.96
CA PRO A 89 -0.61 -1.80 15.29
C PRO A 89 -1.48 -1.84 14.03
N ALA A 90 -1.84 -3.05 13.59
CA ALA A 90 -2.83 -3.25 12.54
C ALA A 90 -4.26 -3.11 13.13
N PRO A 91 -5.08 -2.13 12.69
CA PRO A 91 -6.44 -1.98 13.20
C PRO A 91 -7.40 -3.07 12.70
N THR A 92 -8.49 -3.29 13.42
CA THR A 92 -9.70 -3.94 12.93
C THR A 92 -10.78 -2.89 12.68
N ASN A 93 -11.52 -3.00 11.57
CA ASN A 93 -12.61 -2.08 11.25
C ASN A 93 -13.91 -2.48 11.94
N THR A 94 -14.15 -3.79 12.08
CA THR A 94 -15.35 -4.32 12.75
C THR A 94 -14.99 -5.42 13.75
N PRO A 95 -15.84 -5.69 14.75
CA PRO A 95 -15.66 -6.81 15.67
C PRO A 95 -15.70 -8.21 15.02
N ILE A 96 -16.15 -8.30 13.77
CA ILE A 96 -16.29 -9.55 13.01
C ILE A 96 -15.28 -9.68 11.87
N ASP A 97 -14.30 -8.78 11.81
CA ASP A 97 -13.19 -8.90 10.86
C ASP A 97 -12.40 -10.18 11.16
N ALA A 98 -11.84 -10.82 10.12
CA ALA A 98 -11.07 -12.07 10.26
C ALA A 98 -9.80 -11.93 11.11
N GLY A 99 -9.32 -10.70 11.33
CA GLY A 99 -8.14 -10.38 12.12
C GLY A 99 -7.70 -8.93 11.90
N PRO A 100 -6.53 -8.54 12.45
CA PRO A 100 -5.93 -7.22 12.24
C PRO A 100 -5.56 -7.00 10.76
N PHE A 101 -5.88 -5.82 10.20
CA PHE A 101 -5.65 -5.53 8.78
C PHE A 101 -4.75 -4.31 8.54
N PHE A 102 -3.88 -4.44 7.54
CA PHE A 102 -3.35 -3.31 6.80
C PHE A 102 -4.19 -3.11 5.53
N CYS A 103 -4.88 -1.97 5.42
CA CYS A 103 -5.80 -1.70 4.31
C CYS A 103 -5.21 -0.86 3.18
N LEU A 104 -4.02 -0.27 3.38
CA LEU A 104 -3.31 0.56 2.39
C LEU A 104 -1.90 0.03 2.12
N GLY A 105 -1.74 -1.29 2.07
CA GLY A 105 -0.51 -1.94 1.67
C GLY A 105 -0.33 -1.83 0.15
N LEU A 106 0.58 -0.95 -0.30
CA LEU A 106 0.95 -0.85 -1.70
C LEU A 106 2.01 -1.92 -2.00
N ALA A 107 1.57 -3.06 -2.51
CA ALA A 107 2.41 -4.18 -2.87
C ALA A 107 3.16 -3.89 -4.18
N LEU A 108 4.48 -4.01 -4.20
CA LEU A 108 5.29 -3.99 -5.42
C LEU A 108 5.88 -5.38 -5.63
N ALA A 109 5.72 -5.90 -6.85
CA ALA A 109 6.29 -7.17 -7.28
C ALA A 109 6.68 -7.10 -8.76
N SER A 110 7.67 -7.90 -9.14
CA SER A 110 8.13 -8.02 -10.53
C SER A 110 7.88 -9.42 -11.06
N ASP A 111 7.77 -9.56 -12.38
CA ASP A 111 7.67 -10.87 -13.02
C ASP A 111 8.92 -11.71 -12.70
N PRO A 112 8.77 -12.98 -12.25
CA PRO A 112 9.91 -13.83 -11.91
C PRO A 112 10.80 -14.18 -13.11
N ASP A 113 10.28 -14.06 -14.35
CA ASP A 113 11.03 -14.33 -15.57
C ASP A 113 11.66 -13.06 -16.17
N ASP A 114 11.08 -11.89 -15.90
CA ASP A 114 11.53 -10.59 -16.39
C ASP A 114 11.32 -9.48 -15.34
N ALA A 115 12.39 -9.15 -14.62
CA ALA A 115 12.38 -8.14 -13.57
C ALA A 115 12.02 -6.72 -14.07
N SER A 116 12.10 -6.45 -15.38
CA SER A 116 11.67 -5.16 -15.94
C SER A 116 10.15 -4.98 -15.91
N LEU A 117 9.39 -6.08 -15.85
CA LEU A 117 7.94 -6.09 -15.72
C LEU A 117 7.56 -5.99 -14.25
N THR A 118 7.33 -4.78 -13.77
CA THR A 118 6.93 -4.52 -12.38
C THR A 118 5.48 -4.05 -12.29
N ASP A 119 4.73 -4.58 -11.33
CA ASP A 119 3.40 -4.10 -10.97
C ASP A 119 3.36 -3.66 -9.51
N VAL A 120 2.51 -2.67 -9.24
CA VAL A 120 2.36 -2.06 -7.93
C VAL A 120 0.88 -2.00 -7.62
N THR A 121 0.31 -2.65 -6.61
CA THR A 121 -1.14 -2.63 -6.34
C THR A 121 -1.47 -2.47 -4.87
N ILE A 122 -2.61 -1.85 -4.55
CA ILE A 122 -3.08 -1.77 -3.17
C ILE A 122 -3.79 -3.07 -2.82
N HIS A 123 -3.36 -3.72 -1.74
CA HIS A 123 -3.99 -4.92 -1.18
C HIS A 123 -4.33 -4.74 0.29
N ARG A 124 -5.38 -5.45 0.71
CA ARG A 124 -5.65 -5.69 2.13
C ARG A 124 -4.84 -6.90 2.58
N LEU A 125 -4.19 -6.77 3.73
CA LEU A 125 -3.32 -7.79 4.31
C LEU A 125 -3.80 -8.08 5.73
N CYS A 126 -4.15 -9.33 6.02
CA CYS A 126 -4.57 -9.73 7.37
C CYS A 126 -3.38 -10.35 8.10
N VAL A 127 -3.07 -9.85 9.30
CA VAL A 127 -2.03 -10.43 10.16
C VAL A 127 -2.47 -11.81 10.64
N GLN A 128 -1.68 -12.84 10.32
CA GLN A 128 -1.95 -14.23 10.71
C GLN A 128 -1.04 -14.72 11.83
N GLY A 129 0.22 -14.27 11.82
CA GLY A 129 1.25 -14.73 12.76
C GLY A 129 2.28 -13.66 13.09
N ARG A 130 3.40 -14.10 13.67
CA ARG A 130 4.54 -13.23 14.00
C ARG A 130 5.22 -12.66 12.75
N ASP A 131 5.19 -13.40 11.64
CA ASP A 131 5.90 -13.14 10.39
C ASP A 131 5.05 -13.49 9.15
N GLU A 132 3.75 -13.74 9.35
CA GLU A 132 2.83 -14.17 8.29
C GLU A 132 1.65 -13.21 8.09
N LEU A 133 1.36 -12.91 6.83
CA LEU A 133 0.22 -12.14 6.36
C LEU A 133 -0.55 -12.94 5.31
N SER A 134 -1.88 -12.87 5.33
CA SER A 134 -2.70 -13.34 4.21
C SER A 134 -3.06 -12.18 3.28
N MET A 135 -2.94 -12.42 1.97
CA MET A 135 -3.14 -11.42 0.93
C MET A 135 -4.13 -11.93 -0.11
N PHE A 136 -5.18 -11.15 -0.38
CA PHE A 136 -6.11 -11.47 -1.46
C PHE A 136 -5.62 -10.88 -2.79
N LEU A 137 -5.49 -11.73 -3.80
CA LEU A 137 -5.13 -11.37 -5.17
C LEU A 137 -6.34 -11.59 -6.09
N ALA A 138 -6.84 -10.52 -6.69
CA ALA A 138 -7.93 -10.63 -7.65
C ALA A 138 -7.43 -11.29 -8.94
N ALA A 139 -8.19 -12.26 -9.46
CA ALA A 139 -7.87 -12.96 -10.70
C ALA A 139 -7.63 -11.98 -11.86
N GLY A 140 -6.59 -12.25 -12.66
CA GLY A 140 -6.20 -11.44 -13.82
C GLY A 140 -5.40 -10.18 -13.50
N ARG A 141 -5.02 -9.93 -12.23
CA ARG A 141 -4.05 -8.87 -11.89
C ARG A 141 -2.63 -9.35 -12.17
N HIS A 142 -1.72 -8.43 -12.53
CA HIS A 142 -0.36 -8.81 -12.92
C HIS A 142 0.40 -9.49 -11.77
N ILE A 143 0.28 -8.98 -10.53
CA ILE A 143 0.90 -9.66 -9.37
C ILE A 143 0.38 -11.10 -9.20
N GLU A 144 -0.89 -11.38 -9.51
CA GLU A 144 -1.38 -12.77 -9.48
C GLU A 144 -0.74 -13.64 -10.56
N VAL A 145 -0.53 -13.09 -11.77
CA VAL A 145 0.21 -13.80 -12.83
C VAL A 145 1.65 -14.09 -12.40
N PHE A 146 2.32 -13.11 -11.80
CA PHE A 146 3.69 -13.29 -11.28
C PHE A 146 3.74 -14.37 -10.19
N ARG A 147 2.75 -14.39 -9.28
CA ARG A 147 2.65 -15.39 -8.22
C ARG A 147 2.43 -16.79 -8.78
N GLN A 148 1.51 -16.94 -9.75
CA GLN A 148 1.23 -18.23 -10.39
C GLN A 148 2.45 -18.81 -11.10
N LYS A 149 3.23 -17.97 -11.79
CA LYS A 149 4.51 -18.37 -12.40
C LYS A 149 5.52 -18.85 -11.36
N ALA A 150 5.71 -18.09 -10.29
CA ALA A 150 6.66 -18.44 -9.23
C ALA A 150 6.26 -19.76 -8.54
N GLU A 151 4.97 -19.91 -8.21
CA GLU A 151 4.41 -21.12 -7.61
C GLU A 151 4.56 -22.34 -8.53
N ALA A 152 4.29 -22.21 -9.83
CA ALA A 152 4.47 -23.29 -10.80
C ALA A 152 5.94 -23.75 -10.90
N ALA A 153 6.89 -22.85 -10.61
CA ALA A 153 8.32 -23.16 -10.52
C ALA A 153 8.77 -23.65 -9.13
N GLY A 154 7.85 -23.80 -8.16
CA GLY A 154 8.16 -24.18 -6.78
C GLY A 154 8.97 -23.12 -6.02
N LYS A 155 8.87 -21.84 -6.42
CA LYS A 155 9.61 -20.73 -5.83
C LYS A 155 8.67 -19.69 -5.21
N PRO A 156 9.11 -19.00 -4.14
CA PRO A 156 8.36 -17.85 -3.64
C PRO A 156 8.45 -16.66 -4.61
N LEU A 157 7.45 -15.77 -4.57
CA LEU A 157 7.50 -14.47 -5.24
C LEU A 157 7.94 -13.39 -4.23
N PRO A 158 9.10 -12.74 -4.42
CA PRO A 158 9.51 -11.60 -3.60
C PRO A 158 8.55 -10.42 -3.80
N ILE A 159 8.10 -9.83 -2.70
CA ILE A 159 7.23 -8.63 -2.71
C ILE A 159 7.70 -7.63 -1.67
N THR A 160 7.38 -6.35 -1.87
CA THR A 160 7.46 -5.31 -0.82
C THR A 160 6.08 -4.75 -0.54
N ILE A 161 5.79 -4.44 0.73
CA ILE A 161 4.55 -3.78 1.14
C ILE A 161 4.87 -2.37 1.62
N ASN A 162 4.46 -1.38 0.84
CA ASN A 162 4.79 0.03 1.07
C ASN A 162 3.59 0.74 1.71
N MET A 163 3.78 1.35 2.87
CA MET A 163 2.72 2.02 3.65
C MET A 163 3.17 3.41 4.11
N GLY A 164 2.25 4.38 4.17
CA GLY A 164 2.57 5.74 4.63
C GLY A 164 3.21 6.61 3.54
N LEU A 165 2.64 6.57 2.34
CA LEU A 165 3.18 7.18 1.13
C LEU A 165 2.57 8.57 0.86
N ASP A 166 3.19 9.30 -0.09
CA ASP A 166 2.58 10.46 -0.72
C ASP A 166 1.18 10.09 -1.27
N PRO A 167 0.11 10.86 -0.95
CA PRO A 167 -1.22 10.65 -1.50
C PRO A 167 -1.28 10.50 -3.03
N ALA A 168 -0.38 11.16 -3.78
CA ALA A 168 -0.30 11.04 -5.23
C ALA A 168 -0.02 9.61 -5.68
N ILE A 169 0.84 8.87 -4.96
CA ILE A 169 1.20 7.48 -5.29
C ILE A 169 -0.02 6.57 -5.14
N TYR A 170 -0.76 6.69 -4.03
CA TYR A 170 -1.98 5.91 -3.82
C TYR A 170 -3.06 6.23 -4.85
N ILE A 171 -3.28 7.51 -5.17
CA ILE A 171 -4.30 7.95 -6.13
C ILE A 171 -3.94 7.51 -7.55
N GLY A 172 -2.67 7.67 -7.96
CA GLY A 172 -2.18 7.29 -9.28
C GLY A 172 -2.40 5.81 -9.59
N ARG A 173 -2.31 4.93 -8.58
CA ARG A 173 -2.47 3.50 -8.78
C ARG A 173 -3.91 3.03 -9.02
N LEU A 174 -4.92 3.81 -8.67
CA LEU A 174 -6.32 3.39 -8.85
C LEU A 174 -6.75 3.30 -10.32
N LEU A 175 -5.93 3.81 -11.24
CA LEU A 175 -6.21 3.82 -12.68
C LEU A 175 -5.58 2.61 -13.38
N ARG A 176 -6.35 1.92 -14.23
CA ARG A 176 -5.87 0.76 -15.02
C ARG A 176 -4.85 1.20 -16.08
N SER A 177 -3.86 0.35 -16.36
CA SER A 177 -2.83 0.56 -17.39
C SER A 177 -2.57 -0.71 -18.19
N PRO A 178 -2.20 -0.63 -19.48
CA PRO A 178 -1.57 -1.74 -20.18
C PRO A 178 -0.17 -2.06 -19.61
N TYR A 179 0.29 -3.29 -19.85
CA TYR A 179 1.41 -4.02 -19.24
C TYR A 179 2.80 -3.33 -19.12
N HIS A 180 3.02 -2.15 -19.70
CA HIS A 180 4.37 -1.66 -20.03
C HIS A 180 4.86 -0.46 -19.21
N ALA A 181 4.06 0.07 -18.28
CA ALA A 181 4.46 1.23 -17.47
C ALA A 181 4.27 0.96 -15.98
N VAL A 182 5.38 0.89 -15.24
CA VAL A 182 5.38 0.93 -13.78
C VAL A 182 4.76 2.25 -13.34
N ARG A 183 3.62 2.19 -12.63
CA ARG A 183 2.95 3.38 -12.08
C ARG A 183 3.34 3.56 -10.62
N LEU A 184 4.53 4.11 -10.42
CA LEU A 184 4.87 4.86 -9.22
C LEU A 184 4.51 6.34 -9.42
#